data_AF-A0A379WXT1-F1
#
_entry.id   AF-A0A379WXT1-F1
#
_cell.length_a   1.000
_cell.length_b   1.000
_cell.length_c   1.000
_cell.angle_alpha   90.00
_cell.angle_beta   90.00
_cell.angle_gamma   90.00
#
_symmetry.space_group_name_H-M   'P 1'
#
loop_
_entity.id
_entity.type
_entity.pdbx_description
1 polymer ?
#
loop_
_entity_poly.entity_id
_entity_poly.type
_entity_poly.pdbx_seq_one_letter_code
_entity_poly.pdbx_strand_id
1 'polypeptide(L)'
;MRLHLHCHATTGMAEMALLKAIEAGVDGVDTAISSMSATYGHPATEALVATLAGTGARHRAGYPEAGKYRRVLPRGAQKVPRL
;
A
#
# COMPACT_ATOMS: atom_id res chain seq x y z
N MET A 1 2.87 13.08 14.05
CA MET A 1 1.80 13.14 13.02
C MET A 1 2.01 11.97 12.06
N ARG A 2 0.97 11.29 11.58
CA ARG A 2 1.09 10.19 10.60
C ARG A 2 0.57 10.63 9.23
N LEU A 3 1.32 10.32 8.17
CA LEU A 3 1.01 10.66 6.78
C LEU A 3 0.52 9.42 6.02
N HIS A 4 -0.64 9.54 5.38
CA HIS A 4 -1.24 8.46 4.59
C HIS A 4 -1.42 8.92 3.14
N LEU A 5 -0.90 8.16 2.18
CA LEU A 5 -0.96 8.53 0.76
C LEU A 5 -2.06 7.77 0.03
N HIS A 6 -2.91 8.53 -0.65
CA HIS A 6 -4.02 8.05 -1.46
C HIS A 6 -3.87 8.56 -2.89
N CYS A 7 -3.81 7.66 -3.86
CA CYS A 7 -3.74 8.02 -5.27
C CYS A 7 -4.47 7.00 -6.16
N HIS A 8 -4.95 7.47 -7.31
CA HIS A 8 -5.59 6.64 -8.32
C HIS A 8 -4.62 6.37 -9.47
N ALA A 9 -4.67 5.17 -10.04
CA ALA A 9 -3.80 4.70 -11.12
C ALA A 9 -4.22 5.17 -12.51
N THR A 10 -4.99 6.27 -12.61
CA THR A 10 -5.59 6.74 -13.87
C THR A 10 -4.55 7.04 -14.94
N THR A 11 -3.39 7.54 -14.52
CA THR A 11 -2.26 7.87 -15.39
C THR A 11 -1.24 6.73 -15.52
N GLY A 12 -1.45 5.60 -14.83
CA GLY A 12 -0.49 4.48 -14.76
C GLY A 12 0.80 4.77 -13.97
N MET A 13 0.90 5.93 -13.31
CA MET A 13 2.10 6.34 -12.56
C MET A 13 1.94 6.27 -11.04
N ALA A 14 0.76 5.84 -10.56
CA ALA A 14 0.43 5.82 -9.14
C ALA A 14 1.29 4.82 -8.36
N GLU A 15 1.59 3.67 -8.96
CA GLU A 15 2.47 2.63 -8.44
C GLU A 15 3.86 3.21 -8.11
N MET A 16 4.43 3.98 -9.04
CA MET A 16 5.73 4.62 -8.87
C MET A 16 5.68 5.73 -7.82
N ALA A 17 4.60 6.52 -7.78
CA ALA A 17 4.41 7.54 -6.76
C ALA A 17 4.34 6.95 -5.35
N LEU A 18 3.60 5.84 -5.17
CA LEU A 18 3.56 5.12 -3.89
C LEU A 18 4.93 4.56 -3.52
N LEU A 19 5.67 3.98 -4.47
CA LEU A 19 7.01 3.45 -4.21
C LEU A 19 7.96 4.54 -3.71
N LYS A 20 7.99 5.71 -4.36
CA LYS A 20 8.80 6.85 -3.93
C LYS A 20 8.38 7.39 -2.56
N ALA A 21 7.07 7.43 -2.27
CA ALA A 21 6.58 7.81 -0.95
C ALA A 21 7.01 6.80 0.13
N ILE A 22 7.06 5.52 -0.22
CA ILE A 22 7.59 4.47 0.66
C ILE A 22 9.09 4.66 0.88
N GLU A 23 9.88 4.98 -0.14
CA GLU A 23 11.29 5.30 0.07
C GLU A 23 11.47 6.56 0.95
N ALA A 24 10.60 7.56 0.83
CA ALA A 24 10.61 8.78 1.65
C ALA A 24 10.11 8.61 3.09
N GLY A 25 9.66 7.41 3.48
CA GLY A 25 9.25 7.12 4.86
C GLY A 25 7.77 7.36 5.21
N VAL A 26 6.85 7.38 4.22
CA VAL A 26 5.40 7.48 4.49
C VAL A 26 4.91 6.37 5.42
N ASP A 27 3.99 6.69 6.34
CA ASP A 27 3.46 5.75 7.34
C ASP A 27 2.55 4.66 6.73
N GLY A 28 1.85 4.99 5.64
CA GLY A 28 1.03 4.03 4.90
C GLY A 28 0.51 4.55 3.57
N VAL A 29 0.04 3.62 2.75
CA VAL A 29 -0.47 3.86 1.40
C VAL A 29 -1.75 3.08 1.15
N ASP A 30 -2.64 3.64 0.34
CA ASP A 30 -3.87 2.98 -0.10
C ASP A 30 -3.65 2.17 -1.38
N THR A 31 -4.07 0.91 -1.36
CA THR A 31 -4.03 0.01 -2.51
C THR A 31 -5.38 -0.69 -2.70
N ALA A 32 -5.58 -1.31 -3.86
CA ALA A 32 -6.71 -2.19 -4.14
C ALA A 32 -6.23 -3.63 -4.36
N ILE A 33 -7.11 -4.61 -4.14
CA ILE A 33 -6.81 -6.00 -4.54
C ILE A 33 -6.62 -6.05 -6.06
N SER A 34 -5.69 -6.87 -6.56
CA SER A 34 -5.27 -6.82 -7.97
C SER A 34 -6.43 -6.87 -8.98
N SER A 35 -7.47 -7.67 -8.71
CA SER A 35 -8.66 -7.77 -9.57
C SER A 35 -9.54 -6.51 -9.63
N MET A 36 -9.36 -5.56 -8.70
CA MET A 36 -10.07 -4.29 -8.62
C MET A 36 -9.12 -3.09 -8.70
N SER A 37 -7.91 -3.29 -9.23
CA SER A 37 -6.84 -2.29 -9.30
C SER A 37 -6.69 -1.69 -10.70
N ALA A 38 -5.76 -0.74 -10.83
CA ALA A 38 -5.42 -0.04 -12.08
C ALA A 38 -6.57 0.81 -12.65
N THR A 39 -6.34 1.47 -13.79
CA THR A 39 -7.27 2.44 -14.40
C THR A 39 -7.75 3.48 -13.38
N TYR A 40 -9.05 3.62 -13.15
CA TYR A 40 -9.60 4.53 -12.15
C TYR A 40 -9.48 4.01 -10.71
N GLY A 41 -8.99 2.79 -10.50
CA GLY A 41 -8.77 2.18 -9.19
C GLY A 41 -7.47 2.63 -8.51
N HIS A 42 -7.19 2.01 -7.36
CA HIS A 42 -5.91 2.15 -6.66
C HIS A 42 -4.85 1.22 -7.26
N PRO A 43 -3.56 1.48 -6.99
CA PRO A 43 -2.49 0.54 -7.31
C PRO A 43 -2.72 -0.85 -6.71
N ALA A 44 -2.26 -1.88 -7.42
CA ALA A 44 -2.41 -3.27 -7.02
C ALA A 44 -1.59 -3.58 -5.76
N THR A 45 -2.26 -4.15 -4.74
CA THR A 45 -1.65 -4.49 -3.45
C THR A 45 -0.57 -5.55 -3.63
N GLU A 46 -0.89 -6.63 -4.35
CA GLU A 46 -0.03 -7.79 -4.53
C GLU A 46 1.22 -7.43 -5.35
N ALA A 47 1.07 -6.58 -6.38
CA ALA A 47 2.20 -6.08 -7.15
C ALA A 47 3.13 -5.22 -6.29
N LEU A 48 2.58 -4.27 -5.52
CA LEU A 48 3.37 -3.40 -4.65
C LEU A 48 4.09 -4.20 -3.55
N VAL A 49 3.41 -5.19 -2.96
CA VAL A 49 3.97 -6.13 -1.98
C VAL A 49 5.12 -6.93 -2.58
N ALA A 50 4.94 -7.47 -3.79
CA ALA A 50 5.98 -8.20 -4.50
C ALA A 50 7.19 -7.30 -4.83
N THR A 51 6.97 -6.05 -5.23
CA THR A 51 8.05 -5.08 -5.48
C THR A 51 8.84 -4.73 -4.20
N LEU A 52 8.18 -4.70 -3.05
CA LEU A 52 8.82 -4.44 -1.75
C LEU A 52 9.42 -5.69 -1.09
N ALA A 53 9.20 -6.87 -1.67
CA ALA A 53 9.78 -8.11 -1.17
C ALA A 53 11.30 -8.07 -1.33
N GLY A 54 12.02 -8.17 -0.20
CA GLY A 54 13.49 -8.16 -0.18
C GLY A 54 14.14 -6.77 -0.10
N THR A 55 13.40 -5.67 -0.18
CA THR A 55 13.96 -4.30 -0.11
C THR A 55 14.14 -3.77 1.33
N GLY A 56 13.96 -4.61 2.35
CA GLY A 56 14.02 -4.22 3.76
C GLY A 56 12.83 -3.35 4.24
N ALA A 57 12.03 -2.84 3.31
CA ALA A 57 10.76 -2.17 3.59
C ALA A 57 9.74 -3.19 4.13
N ARG A 58 9.65 -3.28 5.47
CA ARG A 58 8.60 -4.05 6.14
C ARG A 58 7.25 -3.58 5.63
N HIS A 59 6.41 -4.45 5.10
CA HIS A 59 5.05 -4.11 4.69
C HIS A 59 4.07 -5.11 5.33
N ARG A 60 3.02 -4.61 5.97
CA ARG A 60 1.96 -5.44 6.54
C ARG A 60 0.86 -5.63 5.50
N ALA A 61 1.02 -6.61 4.62
CA ALA A 61 -0.12 -7.28 3.99
C ALA A 61 -0.70 -8.26 5.03
N GLY A 62 -2.02 -8.44 5.10
CA GLY A 62 -2.69 -9.15 6.21
C GLY A 62 -2.35 -10.65 6.38
N TYR A 63 -1.17 -10.99 6.90
CA TYR A 63 -0.78 -12.29 7.46
C TYR A 63 -0.08 -12.10 8.83
N PRO A 64 -0.15 -13.08 9.77
CA PRO A 64 -0.28 -12.80 11.21
C PRO A 64 1.01 -12.55 12.02
N GLU A 65 2.21 -12.65 11.48
CA GLU A 65 3.44 -12.49 12.28
C GLU A 65 4.08 -11.11 12.04
N ALA A 66 3.54 -10.07 12.69
CA ALA A 66 3.89 -8.68 12.39
C ALA A 66 4.46 -7.91 13.59
N GLY A 67 5.79 -7.92 13.71
CA GLY A 67 6.54 -6.98 14.53
C GLY A 67 6.56 -5.57 13.94
N LYS A 68 5.85 -4.65 14.61
CA LYS A 68 5.98 -3.17 14.63
C LYS A 68 6.37 -2.46 13.30
N TYR A 69 5.32 -2.16 12.51
CA TYR A 69 5.10 -1.04 11.55
C TYR A 69 5.76 -0.98 10.15
N ARG A 70 4.91 -1.12 9.10
CA ARG A 70 4.64 -0.21 7.95
C ARG A 70 3.44 -0.77 7.16
N ARG A 71 2.38 0.00 6.89
CA ARG A 71 1.06 -0.56 6.53
C ARG A 71 0.71 -0.39 5.05
N VAL A 72 0.42 -1.48 4.34
CA VAL A 72 -0.19 -1.47 3.00
C VAL A 72 -1.58 -2.07 3.18
N LEU A 73 -2.64 -1.27 3.05
CA LEU A 73 -4.01 -1.74 3.26
C LEU A 73 -4.76 -1.80 1.92
N PRO A 74 -5.32 -2.96 1.55
CA PRO A 74 -6.35 -2.97 0.52
C PRO A 74 -7.59 -2.24 1.03
N ARG A 75 -8.29 -1.47 0.18
CA ARG A 75 -9.49 -0.70 0.56
C ARG A 75 -10.58 -1.52 1.29
N GLY A 76 -10.66 -2.84 1.06
CA GLY A 76 -11.54 -3.76 1.80
C GLY A 76 -11.18 -3.96 3.28
N ALA A 77 -9.90 -3.77 3.64
CA ALA A 77 -9.36 -3.87 5.00
C ALA A 77 -9.24 -2.50 5.71
N GLN A 78 -9.70 -1.41 5.09
CA GLN A 78 -9.66 -0.07 5.69
C GLN A 78 -10.85 0.20 6.63
N LYS A 79 -11.90 -0.64 6.57
CA LYS A 79 -13.12 -0.56 7.41
C LYS A 79 -13.02 -1.29 8.75
N VAL A 80 -11.88 -1.87 9.13
CA VAL A 80 -11.73 -2.39 10.50
C VAL A 80 -11.60 -1.22 11.50
N PRO A 81 -12.39 -1.18 12.58
CA PRO A 81 -12.34 -0.09 13.53
C PRO A 81 -10.94 0.02 14.13
N ARG A 82 -10.43 1.25 14.23
CA ARG A 82 -9.24 1.56 15.03
C ARG A 82 -9.65 1.52 16.50
N LEU A 83 -9.56 0.35 17.14
CA LEU A 83 -9.41 0.24 18.58
C LEU A 83 -7.92 0.33 18.93
#